data_AF-A0A8C7B1Q1-F1
#
_entry.id   AF-A0A8C7B1Q1-F1
#
_cell.length_a   1.000
_cell.length_b   1.000
_cell.length_c   1.000
_cell.angle_alpha   90.00
_cell.angle_beta   90.00
_cell.angle_gamma   90.00
#
_symmetry.space_group_name_H-M   'P 1'
#
loop_
_entity.id
_entity.type
_entity.pdbx_description
1 polymer ?
#
loop_
_entity_poly.entity_id
_entity_poly.type
_entity_poly.pdbx_seq_one_letter_code
_entity_poly.pdbx_strand_id
1 'polypeptide(L)'
;MASPSKAVIVPGNGGGDVATHGWYGWVKKELEQIPGFQCLAKNMPDPITARESIWLPFMEAELHCDEKTIIIGHSSGAIAAMRILQPSLAMGEDQSQLPSHCTVWFH
;
A
#
# COMPACT_ATOMS: atom_id res chain seq x y z
N MET A 1 -4.63 16.98 -9.76
CA MET A 1 -4.30 15.62 -9.28
C MET A 1 -5.30 14.66 -9.88
N ALA A 2 -4.89 13.50 -10.40
CA ALA A 2 -5.84 12.49 -10.86
C ALA A 2 -6.62 11.95 -9.65
N SER A 3 -7.93 11.76 -9.78
CA SER A 3 -8.71 11.13 -8.70
C SER A 3 -8.25 9.69 -8.50
N PRO A 4 -8.01 9.24 -7.26
CA PRO A 4 -7.62 7.86 -7.01
C PRO A 4 -8.75 6.92 -7.41
N SER A 5 -8.40 5.82 -8.10
CA SER A 5 -9.36 4.80 -8.54
C SER A 5 -9.18 3.46 -7.82
N LYS A 6 -8.14 3.36 -6.97
CA LYS A 6 -7.90 2.15 -6.19
C LYS A 6 -7.38 2.43 -4.78
N ALA A 7 -7.69 1.53 -3.86
CA ALA A 7 -7.05 1.41 -2.57
C ALA A 7 -6.27 0.09 -2.46
N VAL A 8 -5.21 0.09 -1.66
CA VAL A 8 -4.42 -1.10 -1.32
C VAL A 8 -4.31 -1.16 0.20
N ILE A 9 -4.77 -2.26 0.80
CA ILE A 9 -4.61 -2.54 2.23
C ILE A 9 -3.29 -3.28 2.43
N VAL A 10 -2.40 -2.69 3.24
CA VAL A 10 -1.14 -3.31 3.68
C VAL A 10 -1.27 -3.63 5.16
N PRO A 11 -1.37 -4.93 5.53
CA PRO A 11 -1.59 -5.33 6.92
C PRO A 11 -0.36 -5.08 7.79
N GLY A 12 -0.56 -5.24 9.10
CA GLY A 12 0.57 -5.41 10.03
C GLY A 12 1.29 -6.73 9.79
N ASN A 13 2.48 -6.87 10.37
CA ASN A 13 3.13 -8.18 10.43
C ASN A 13 2.31 -9.17 11.28
N GLY A 14 2.57 -10.46 11.07
CA GLY A 14 1.79 -11.57 11.58
C GLY A 14 1.19 -12.37 10.42
N GLY A 15 1.39 -13.69 10.42
CA GLY A 15 0.94 -14.59 9.34
C GLY A 15 -0.57 -14.81 9.26
N GLY A 16 -1.38 -13.86 9.73
CA GLY A 16 -2.84 -13.90 9.61
C GLY A 16 -3.27 -13.59 8.18
N ASP A 17 -4.32 -14.27 7.73
CA ASP A 17 -4.86 -14.03 6.38
C ASP A 17 -5.59 -12.68 6.32
N VAL A 18 -5.10 -11.77 5.48
CA VAL A 18 -5.65 -10.43 5.28
C VAL A 18 -7.14 -10.45 4.91
N ALA A 19 -7.64 -11.52 4.29
CA ALA A 19 -9.06 -11.60 3.91
C ALA A 19 -10.00 -11.77 5.11
N THR A 20 -9.51 -12.36 6.20
CA THR A 20 -10.34 -12.78 7.35
C THR A 20 -9.91 -12.15 8.68
N HIS A 21 -8.72 -11.55 8.73
CA HIS A 21 -8.18 -10.99 9.96
C HIS A 21 -8.60 -9.53 10.14
N GLY A 22 -9.06 -9.19 11.35
CA GLY A 22 -9.37 -7.82 11.74
C GLY A 22 -10.44 -7.17 10.84
N TRP A 23 -10.19 -5.92 10.43
CA TRP A 23 -11.13 -5.10 9.65
C TRP A 23 -10.85 -5.10 8.15
N TYR A 24 -9.75 -5.71 7.70
CA TYR A 24 -9.27 -5.57 6.31
C TYR A 24 -10.31 -6.07 5.29
N GLY A 25 -10.90 -7.26 5.54
CA GLY A 25 -11.93 -7.83 4.68
C GLY A 25 -13.21 -6.99 4.64
N TRP A 26 -13.61 -6.40 5.78
CA TRP A 26 -14.74 -5.48 5.83
C TRP A 26 -14.48 -4.20 5.04
N VAL A 27 -13.34 -3.53 5.26
CA VAL A 27 -12.97 -2.31 4.52
C VAL A 27 -12.88 -2.57 3.03
N LYS A 28 -12.29 -3.69 2.62
CA LYS A 28 -12.26 -4.09 1.20
C LYS A 28 -13.67 -4.17 0.61
N LYS A 29 -14.58 -4.87 1.29
CA LYS A 29 -15.95 -5.05 0.84
C LYS A 29 -16.70 -3.72 0.70
N GLU A 30 -16.53 -2.81 1.66
CA GLU A 30 -17.18 -1.49 1.64
C GLU A 30 -16.63 -0.60 0.51
N LEU A 31 -15.30 -0.57 0.32
CA LEU A 31 -14.67 0.21 -0.75
C LEU A 31 -15.05 -0.30 -2.15
N GLU A 32 -15.22 -1.62 -2.30
CA GLU A 32 -15.69 -2.22 -3.56
C GLU A 32 -17.16 -1.94 -3.87
N GLN A 33 -17.94 -1.38 -2.94
CA GLN A 33 -19.29 -0.89 -3.26
C GLN A 33 -19.28 0.42 -4.04
N ILE A 34 -18.16 1.15 -4.05
CA ILE A 34 -18.03 2.43 -4.74
C ILE A 34 -17.88 2.16 -6.25
N PRO A 35 -18.78 2.66 -7.12
CA PRO A 35 -18.72 2.39 -8.55
C PRO A 35 -17.39 2.87 -9.16
N GLY A 36 -16.69 1.96 -9.85
CA GLY A 36 -15.42 2.26 -10.51
C GLY A 36 -14.21 2.35 -9.56
N PHE A 37 -14.38 2.02 -8.28
CA PHE A 37 -13.28 1.96 -7.32
C PHE A 37 -12.87 0.51 -7.02
N GLN A 38 -11.58 0.27 -6.89
CA GLN A 38 -11.03 -1.06 -6.59
C GLN A 38 -10.35 -1.07 -5.22
N CYS A 39 -10.41 -2.19 -4.50
CA CYS A 39 -9.64 -2.37 -3.27
C CYS A 39 -8.85 -3.68 -3.31
N LEU A 40 -7.53 -3.62 -3.21
CA LEU A 40 -6.66 -4.80 -3.14
C LEU A 40 -6.25 -5.05 -1.68
N ALA A 41 -6.30 -6.32 -1.28
CA ALA A 41 -5.77 -6.78 0.00
C ALA A 41 -5.20 -8.19 -0.25
N LYS A 42 -3.88 -8.33 -0.26
CA LYS A 42 -3.18 -9.62 -0.43
C LYS A 42 -2.29 -9.88 0.79
N ASN A 43 -2.08 -11.15 1.09
CA ASN A 43 -1.12 -11.54 2.11
C ASN A 43 0.28 -11.09 1.70
N MET A 44 0.97 -10.41 2.61
CA MET A 44 2.31 -9.92 2.35
C MET A 44 3.31 -11.07 2.41
N PRO A 45 4.32 -11.11 1.52
CA PRO A 45 5.44 -12.02 1.65
C PRO A 45 6.21 -11.74 2.94
N ASP A 46 6.94 -12.72 3.47
CA ASP A 46 7.68 -12.55 4.73
C ASP A 46 6.83 -11.91 5.86
N PRO A 47 5.63 -12.46 6.16
CA PRO A 47 4.64 -11.77 6.98
C PRO A 47 5.09 -11.60 8.43
N ILE A 48 6.10 -12.35 8.89
CA ILE A 48 6.58 -12.28 10.28
C ILE A 48 7.60 -11.15 10.46
N THR A 49 8.64 -11.10 9.61
CA THR A 49 9.71 -10.10 9.75
C THR A 49 9.36 -8.78 9.06
N ALA A 50 8.48 -8.81 8.05
CA ALA A 50 8.06 -7.65 7.30
C ALA A 50 9.23 -6.83 6.71
N ARG A 51 10.21 -7.51 6.10
CA ARG A 51 11.41 -6.84 5.58
C ARG A 51 11.04 -5.86 4.45
N GLU A 52 11.53 -4.63 4.58
CA GLU A 52 11.36 -3.57 3.60
C GLU A 52 11.80 -4.00 2.20
N SER A 53 12.95 -4.68 2.09
CA SER A 53 13.51 -5.20 0.83
C SER A 53 12.65 -6.27 0.14
N ILE A 54 11.58 -6.73 0.78
CA ILE A 54 10.63 -7.70 0.25
C ILE A 54 9.27 -7.02 0.06
N TRP A 55 8.82 -6.23 1.05
CA TRP A 55 7.50 -5.61 1.05
C TRP A 55 7.37 -4.50 0.00
N LEU A 56 8.36 -3.61 -0.13
CA LEU A 56 8.30 -2.51 -1.10
C LEU A 56 8.25 -3.03 -2.55
N PRO A 57 9.14 -3.95 -2.98
CA PRO A 57 9.05 -4.53 -4.32
C PRO A 57 7.71 -5.23 -4.57
N PHE A 58 7.14 -5.91 -3.57
CA PHE A 58 5.82 -6.52 -3.70
C PHE A 58 4.70 -5.49 -3.84
N MET A 59 4.76 -4.40 -3.07
CA MET A 59 3.78 -3.31 -3.16
C MET A 59 3.82 -2.63 -4.54
N GLU A 60 5.01 -2.44 -5.12
CA GLU A 60 5.16 -1.86 -6.46
C GLU A 60 4.76 -2.85 -7.57
N ALA A 61 5.29 -4.06 -7.55
CA ALA A 61 5.14 -5.02 -8.65
C ALA A 61 3.81 -5.76 -8.63
N GLU A 62 3.30 -6.13 -7.45
CA GLU A 62 2.17 -7.07 -7.30
C GLU A 62 0.89 -6.40 -6.79
N LEU A 63 1.01 -5.29 -6.06
CA LEU A 63 -0.11 -4.46 -5.63
C LEU A 63 -0.28 -3.21 -6.50
N HIS A 64 0.69 -2.94 -7.38
CA HIS A 64 0.70 -1.82 -8.31
C HIS A 64 0.49 -0.46 -7.63
N CYS A 65 1.09 -0.26 -6.45
CA CYS A 65 1.00 1.03 -5.74
C CYS A 65 1.62 2.15 -6.59
N ASP A 66 0.78 3.07 -7.06
CA ASP A 66 1.12 4.19 -7.95
C ASP A 66 0.46 5.50 -7.47
N GLU A 67 0.62 6.59 -8.22
CA GLU A 67 0.07 7.91 -7.90
C GLU A 67 -1.46 7.98 -7.84
N LYS A 68 -2.17 6.96 -8.32
CA LYS A 68 -3.64 6.85 -8.30
C LYS A 68 -4.13 5.89 -7.22
N THR A 69 -3.24 5.50 -6.32
CA THR A 69 -3.51 4.55 -5.24
C THR A 69 -3.71 5.27 -3.91
N ILE A 70 -4.65 4.79 -3.11
CA ILE A 70 -4.72 5.08 -1.68
C ILE A 70 -4.13 3.89 -0.94
N ILE A 71 -3.05 4.08 -0.19
CA ILE A 71 -2.45 3.02 0.62
C ILE A 71 -3.02 3.10 2.03
N ILE A 72 -3.68 2.03 2.47
CA ILE A 72 -4.24 1.87 3.81
C ILE A 72 -3.29 0.96 4.60
N GLY A 73 -2.39 1.56 5.36
CA GLY A 73 -1.36 0.84 6.11
C GLY A 73 -1.74 0.65 7.57
N HIS A 74 -1.70 -0.59 8.06
CA HIS A 74 -1.90 -0.91 9.49
C HIS A 74 -0.58 -1.37 10.12
N SER A 75 -0.21 -0.83 11.29
CA SER A 75 1.00 -1.22 12.03
C SER A 75 2.27 -1.25 11.14
N SER A 76 2.95 -2.39 10.93
CA SER A 76 4.10 -2.48 10.00
C SER A 76 3.77 -2.04 8.57
N GLY A 77 2.54 -2.25 8.11
CA GLY A 77 2.09 -1.78 6.80
C GLY A 77 2.02 -0.25 6.68
N ALA A 78 1.79 0.46 7.78
CA ALA A 78 1.88 1.92 7.84
C ALA A 78 3.32 2.40 7.57
N ILE A 79 4.31 1.72 8.13
CA ILE A 79 5.73 2.02 7.91
C ILE A 79 6.11 1.75 6.45
N ALA A 80 5.67 0.61 5.89
CA ALA A 80 5.91 0.29 4.48
C ALA A 80 5.26 1.34 3.54
N ALA A 81 4.06 1.80 3.86
CA ALA A 81 3.37 2.87 3.13
C ALA A 81 4.12 4.21 3.19
N MET A 82 4.78 4.54 4.29
CA MET A 82 5.62 5.74 4.36
C MET A 82 6.90 5.58 3.52
N ARG A 83 7.50 4.39 3.54
CA ARG A 83 8.76 4.11 2.83
C ARG A 83 8.62 4.11 1.32
N ILE A 84 7.55 3.52 0.77
CA ILE A 84 7.32 3.51 -0.68
C ILE A 84 7.13 4.92 -1.28
N LEU A 85 6.73 5.91 -0.46
CA LEU A 85 6.59 7.30 -0.88
C LEU A 85 7.85 8.12 -0.68
N GLN A 86 8.84 7.58 0.01
CA GLN A 86 10.13 8.23 0.11
C GLN A 86 10.85 8.02 -1.22
N PRO A 87 11.27 9.09 -1.92
CA PRO A 87 12.09 8.95 -3.10
C PRO A 87 13.34 8.13 -2.77
N SER A 88 13.73 7.25 -3.68
CA SER A 88 15.03 6.58 -3.62
C SER A 88 16.12 7.65 -3.54
N LEU A 89 16.70 7.83 -2.36
CA LEU A 89 17.88 8.68 -2.13
C LEU A 89 19.15 8.06 -2.76
N ALA A 90 19.00 7.45 -3.93
CA ALA A 90 20.07 6.92 -4.75
C ALA A 90 20.49 8.01 -5.75
N MET A 91 21.48 8.79 -5.32
CA MET A 91 22.49 9.46 -6.16
C MET A 91 22.07 9.89 -7.58
N GLY A 92 21.70 11.17 -7.74
CA GLY A 92 22.07 11.93 -8.93
C GLY A 92 20.97 12.32 -9.93
N GLU A 93 19.69 12.33 -9.58
CA GLU A 93 18.64 12.74 -10.53
C GLU A 93 17.84 13.97 -10.07
N ASP A 94 17.48 14.76 -11.09
CA ASP A 94 16.78 16.03 -11.07
C ASP A 94 15.46 15.97 -10.28
N GLN A 95 15.30 16.90 -9.33
CA GLN A 95 14.12 17.01 -8.47
C GLN A 95 12.85 17.46 -9.21
N SER A 96 12.91 17.68 -10.53
CA SER A 96 11.78 18.08 -11.37
C SER A 96 10.77 16.95 -11.67
N GLN A 97 11.09 15.68 -11.36
CA GLN A 97 10.25 14.51 -11.62
C GLN A 97 9.72 13.80 -10.37
N LEU A 98 9.46 14.54 -9.29
CA LEU A 98 8.80 13.98 -8.11
C LEU A 98 7.40 13.44 -8.50
N PRO A 99 7.11 12.14 -8.30
CA PRO A 99 5.80 11.60 -8.62
C PRO A 99 4.74 12.30 -7.76
N SER A 100 3.66 12.73 -8.44
CA SER A 100 2.49 13.32 -7.79
C SER A 100 1.97 12.37 -6.70
N HIS A 101 1.91 12.87 -5.47
CA HIS A 101 1.82 12.09 -4.24
C HIS A 101 0.67 11.05 -4.19
N CYS A 102 1.02 9.81 -3.82
CA CYS A 102 0.09 8.77 -3.35
C CYS A 102 -0.50 9.18 -1.99
N THR A 103 -1.75 8.83 -1.69
CA THR A 103 -2.39 9.20 -0.42
C THR A 103 -2.30 8.05 0.60
N VAL A 104 -1.78 8.32 1.81
CA VAL A 104 -1.68 7.34 2.90
C VAL A 104 -2.75 7.60 3.95
N TRP A 105 -3.47 6.55 4.35
CA TRP A 105 -4.38 6.55 5.49
C TRP A 105 -3.88 5.59 6.58
N PHE A 106 -3.83 6.09 7.82
CA PHE A 106 -3.42 5.35 9.01
C PHE A 106 -4.64 5.03 9.86
N HIS A 107 -4.75 3.77 10.32
CA HIS A 107 -5.68 3.36 11.37
C HIS A 107 -4.96 2.47 12.37
#